data_AF-A0A4R6DD37-F1
#
_entry.id   AF-A0A4R6DD37-F1
#
_cell.length_a   1.000
_cell.length_b   1.000
_cell.length_c   1.000
_cell.angle_alpha   90.00
_cell.angle_beta   90.00
_cell.angle_gamma   90.00
#
_symmetry.space_group_name_H-M   'P 1'
#
loop_
_entity.id
_entity.type
_entity.pdbx_description
1 polymer ?
#
loop_
_entity_poly.entity_id
_entity_poly.type
_entity_poly.pdbx_seq_one_letter_code
_entity_poly.pdbx_strand_id
1 'polypeptide(L)'
;MLEWGSITKGPVGATAWLTLEVERPVAHYLPAIPDSEMTVADLVHHTSGLPRLPAVMRDRLFGDPYRKAAGVPLDLAAAVPATPRGQFVYSNLGYALLGAVLDEVHGDWFTAVRQHVLEPAGISSATLEPLPADRVVAKLFGRTIQPWALGESSFAAAGGVWSTFDDLCRYADWALEPGAGPSRTVSWQREGASIWINGEVRAAGAVIANAVGVTATVHALAKAPHAADAIATALIEREVRETCNG
;
A
#
# COMPACT_ATOMS: atom_id res chain seq x y z
N MET A 1 -10.14 6.95 12.40
CA MET A 1 -9.16 6.67 11.35
C MET A 1 -8.92 5.18 11.26
N LEU A 2 -8.96 4.66 10.03
CA LEU A 2 -8.80 3.27 9.66
C LEU A 2 -7.41 3.07 9.07
N GLU A 3 -6.79 1.91 9.35
CA GLU A 3 -5.59 1.48 8.64
C GLU A 3 -5.96 1.18 7.19
N TRP A 4 -5.28 1.82 6.24
CA TRP A 4 -5.39 1.48 4.83
C TRP A 4 -4.57 0.23 4.49
N GLY A 5 -3.59 -0.09 5.33
CA GLY A 5 -2.64 -1.16 5.05
C GLY A 5 -1.97 -0.94 3.69
N SER A 6 -1.75 -2.01 2.95
CA SER A 6 -1.08 -1.95 1.65
C SER A 6 -1.80 -1.17 0.55
N ILE A 7 -3.03 -0.67 0.76
CA ILE A 7 -3.60 0.35 -0.14
C ILE A 7 -2.70 1.60 -0.22
N THR A 8 -1.91 1.87 0.84
CA THR A 8 -0.84 2.89 0.84
C THR A 8 0.11 2.80 -0.36
N LYS A 9 0.32 1.60 -0.91
CA LYS A 9 1.18 1.42 -2.09
C LYS A 9 0.65 2.14 -3.32
N GLY A 10 -0.67 2.27 -3.44
CA GLY A 10 -1.34 2.99 -4.53
C GLY A 10 -0.85 4.44 -4.67
N PRO A 11 -1.06 5.30 -3.66
CA PRO A 11 -0.61 6.69 -3.73
C PRO A 11 0.92 6.82 -3.74
N VAL A 12 1.68 5.93 -3.08
CA VAL A 12 3.15 5.94 -3.13
C VAL A 12 3.67 5.65 -4.54
N GLY A 13 3.18 4.58 -5.19
CA GLY A 13 3.60 4.24 -6.54
C GLY A 13 3.13 5.24 -7.59
N ALA A 14 1.91 5.79 -7.45
CA ALA A 14 1.45 6.88 -8.30
C ALA A 14 2.35 8.13 -8.18
N THR A 15 2.76 8.49 -6.95
CA THR A 15 3.68 9.62 -6.72
C THR A 15 5.03 9.37 -7.37
N ALA A 16 5.61 8.17 -7.19
CA ALA A 16 6.85 7.80 -7.85
C ALA A 16 6.72 7.87 -9.38
N TRP A 17 5.62 7.37 -9.95
CA TRP A 17 5.38 7.39 -11.38
C TRP A 17 5.22 8.79 -11.97
N LEU A 18 4.67 9.72 -11.19
CA LEU A 18 4.44 11.09 -11.61
C LEU A 18 5.69 11.97 -11.48
N THR A 19 6.61 11.64 -10.58
CA THR A 19 7.68 12.56 -10.16
C THR A 19 9.10 12.05 -10.42
N LEU A 20 9.27 10.75 -10.72
CA LEU A 20 10.58 10.12 -10.93
C LEU A 20 10.74 9.60 -12.36
N GLU A 21 11.99 9.43 -12.78
CA GLU A 21 12.31 8.62 -13.95
C GLU A 21 12.22 7.13 -13.60
N VAL A 22 11.12 6.47 -14.00
CA VAL A 22 10.79 5.13 -13.51
C VAL A 22 11.75 4.03 -14.02
N GLU A 23 12.35 4.22 -15.19
CA GLU A 23 13.36 3.28 -15.73
C GLU A 23 14.77 3.55 -15.19
N ARG A 24 14.95 4.63 -14.41
CA ARG A 24 16.25 4.92 -13.81
C ARG A 24 16.53 3.90 -12.69
N PRO A 25 17.76 3.37 -12.61
CA PRO A 25 18.13 2.49 -11.50
C PRO A 25 18.00 3.18 -10.15
N VAL A 26 17.49 2.46 -9.16
CA VAL A 26 17.35 2.91 -7.77
C VAL A 26 18.69 3.32 -7.18
N ALA A 27 19.79 2.65 -7.58
CA ALA A 27 21.15 2.97 -7.15
C ALA A 27 21.61 4.38 -7.54
N HIS A 28 20.94 5.03 -8.51
CA HIS A 28 21.18 6.43 -8.80
C HIS A 28 20.77 7.34 -7.64
N TYR A 29 19.63 7.04 -7.01
CA TYR A 29 19.09 7.79 -5.88
C TYR A 29 19.66 7.29 -4.55
N LEU A 30 19.86 5.97 -4.43
CA LEU A 30 20.33 5.30 -3.22
C LEU A 30 21.58 4.46 -3.53
N PRO A 31 22.79 5.05 -3.62
CA PRO A 31 24.01 4.36 -4.08
C PRO A 31 24.46 3.16 -3.23
N ALA A 32 23.93 3.01 -2.02
CA ALA A 32 24.31 1.95 -1.09
C ALA A 32 23.52 0.64 -1.24
N ILE A 33 22.58 0.56 -2.20
CA ILE A 33 21.83 -0.68 -2.42
C ILE A 33 22.70 -1.76 -3.12
N PRO A 34 22.49 -3.05 -2.84
CA PRO A 34 23.28 -4.12 -3.47
C PRO A 34 23.09 -4.32 -4.97
N ASP A 35 21.88 -4.08 -5.50
CA ASP A 35 21.55 -4.28 -6.91
C ASP A 35 21.59 -2.93 -7.65
N SER A 36 22.60 -2.74 -8.51
CA SER A 36 22.79 -1.50 -9.27
C SER A 36 21.82 -1.31 -10.42
N GLU A 37 21.12 -2.36 -10.84
CA GLU A 37 20.32 -2.37 -12.06
C GLU A 37 18.81 -2.34 -11.78
N MET A 38 18.39 -2.63 -10.55
CA MET A 38 16.99 -2.54 -10.10
C MET A 38 16.44 -1.14 -10.35
N THR A 39 15.33 -1.02 -11.09
CA THR A 39 14.72 0.27 -11.44
C THR A 39 13.62 0.69 -10.47
N VAL A 40 13.20 1.95 -10.54
CA VAL A 40 12.02 2.42 -9.80
C VAL A 40 10.76 1.67 -10.25
N ALA A 41 10.62 1.37 -11.55
CA ALA A 41 9.53 0.57 -12.09
C ALA A 41 9.51 -0.86 -11.53
N ASP A 42 10.68 -1.46 -11.28
CA ASP A 42 10.78 -2.78 -10.65
C ASP A 42 10.20 -2.78 -9.23
N LEU A 43 10.39 -1.69 -8.47
CA LEU A 43 9.82 -1.53 -7.14
C LEU A 43 8.30 -1.38 -7.19
N VAL A 44 7.80 -0.50 -8.06
CA VAL A 44 6.37 -0.20 -8.22
C VAL A 44 5.58 -1.46 -8.59
N HIS A 45 6.08 -2.23 -9.55
CA HIS A 45 5.40 -3.43 -10.09
C HIS A 45 5.71 -4.73 -9.33
N HIS A 46 6.46 -4.67 -8.23
CA HIS A 46 6.89 -5.86 -7.50
C HIS A 46 7.71 -6.86 -8.34
N THR A 47 8.53 -6.37 -9.26
CA THR A 47 9.39 -7.21 -10.14
C THR A 47 10.88 -7.11 -9.83
N SER A 48 11.25 -6.44 -8.74
CA SER A 48 12.64 -6.30 -8.30
C SER A 48 13.30 -7.59 -7.81
N GLY A 49 12.52 -8.63 -7.54
CA GLY A 49 13.00 -9.85 -6.90
C GLY A 49 13.26 -9.73 -5.39
N LEU A 50 12.97 -8.57 -4.80
CA LEU A 50 13.07 -8.37 -3.35
C LEU A 50 12.00 -9.20 -2.60
N PRO A 51 12.35 -9.79 -1.45
CA PRO A 51 11.38 -10.53 -0.65
C PRO A 51 10.31 -9.60 -0.04
N ARG A 52 9.23 -10.18 0.51
CA ARG A 52 8.21 -9.41 1.25
C ARG A 52 8.82 -8.54 2.34
N LEU A 53 9.69 -9.12 3.16
CA LEU A 53 10.42 -8.48 4.26
C LEU A 53 11.85 -9.06 4.34
N PRO A 54 12.82 -8.30 4.87
CA PRO A 54 14.13 -8.83 5.24
C PRO A 54 14.02 -10.08 6.14
N ALA A 55 14.98 -11.00 6.02
CA ALA A 55 15.00 -12.25 6.80
C ALA A 55 14.87 -12.02 8.31
N VAL A 56 15.57 -10.99 8.82
CA VAL A 56 15.59 -10.62 10.25
C VAL A 56 14.24 -10.15 10.82
N MET A 57 13.27 -9.83 9.95
CA MET A 57 11.92 -9.39 10.34
C MET A 57 10.87 -10.52 10.26
N ARG A 58 11.19 -11.67 9.66
CA ARG A 58 10.22 -12.76 9.44
C ARG A 58 9.87 -13.55 10.71
N ASP A 59 10.58 -13.34 11.81
CA ASP A 59 10.76 -14.34 12.87
C ASP A 59 9.72 -14.36 14.00
N ARG A 60 8.48 -13.89 13.79
CA ARG A 60 7.44 -13.99 14.84
C ARG A 60 6.08 -14.32 14.27
N LEU A 61 5.73 -15.61 14.29
CA LEU A 61 4.44 -16.17 13.88
C LEU A 61 3.21 -15.43 14.48
N PHE A 62 3.38 -14.74 15.62
CA PHE A 62 2.34 -13.97 16.31
C PHE A 62 2.76 -12.53 16.69
N GLY A 63 3.94 -12.10 16.24
CA GLY A 63 4.51 -10.80 16.60
C GLY A 63 4.22 -9.72 15.58
N ASP A 64 4.47 -8.49 15.98
CA ASP A 64 4.54 -7.34 15.07
C ASP A 64 5.91 -7.36 14.36
N PRO A 65 5.97 -7.63 13.04
CA PRO A 65 7.24 -7.74 12.32
C PRO A 65 7.93 -6.37 12.16
N TYR A 66 7.17 -5.27 12.21
CA TYR A 66 7.68 -3.91 11.98
C TYR A 66 8.18 -3.24 13.25
N ARG A 67 7.89 -3.81 14.43
CA ARG A 67 8.27 -3.24 15.72
C ARG A 67 9.75 -2.87 15.86
N LYS A 68 10.65 -3.67 15.29
CA LYS A 68 12.10 -3.38 15.33
C LYS A 68 12.54 -2.31 14.34
N ALA A 69 11.72 -2.02 13.34
CA ALA A 69 11.95 -0.98 12.34
C ALA A 69 11.30 0.36 12.73
N ALA A 70 10.49 0.40 13.80
CA ALA A 70 9.88 1.63 14.31
C ALA A 70 10.95 2.60 14.80
N GLY A 71 10.98 3.82 14.24
CA GLY A 71 11.98 4.84 14.53
C GLY A 71 13.41 4.49 14.08
N VAL A 72 13.58 3.45 13.26
CA VAL A 72 14.88 3.01 12.74
C VAL A 72 14.92 3.25 11.23
N PRO A 73 15.95 3.92 10.69
CA PRO A 73 16.11 4.09 9.24
C PRO A 73 16.17 2.75 8.49
N LEU A 74 15.76 2.75 7.23
CA LEU A 74 15.83 1.56 6.39
C LEU A 74 17.30 1.15 6.18
N ASP A 75 17.63 -0.11 6.47
CA ASP A 75 18.92 -0.68 6.11
C ASP A 75 18.93 -1.01 4.61
N LEU A 76 19.59 -0.16 3.82
CA LEU A 76 19.72 -0.33 2.37
C LEU A 76 20.50 -1.60 2.00
N ALA A 77 21.43 -2.06 2.84
CA ALA A 77 22.18 -3.30 2.57
C ALA A 77 21.29 -4.55 2.67
N ALA A 78 20.13 -4.45 3.34
CA ALA A 78 19.15 -5.52 3.40
C ALA A 78 18.32 -5.68 2.10
N ALA A 79 18.45 -4.77 1.13
CA ALA A 79 17.79 -4.80 -0.17
C ALA A 79 18.43 -5.81 -1.14
N VAL A 80 18.51 -7.07 -0.72
CA VAL A 80 19.08 -8.16 -1.53
C VAL A 80 17.96 -8.92 -2.25
N PRO A 81 17.96 -8.97 -3.60
CA PRO A 81 17.02 -9.79 -4.35
C PRO A 81 17.12 -11.28 -3.96
N ALA A 82 15.98 -11.90 -3.71
CA ALA A 82 15.86 -13.33 -3.40
C ALA A 82 15.44 -14.17 -4.62
N THR A 83 14.91 -13.52 -5.66
CA THR A 83 14.52 -14.13 -6.93
C THR A 83 15.04 -13.29 -8.10
N PRO A 84 15.06 -13.83 -9.33
CA PRO A 84 15.38 -13.03 -10.50
C PRO A 84 14.44 -11.83 -10.67
N ARG A 85 14.99 -10.72 -11.18
CA ARG A 85 14.21 -9.55 -11.63
C ARG A 85 13.24 -9.93 -12.76
N GLY A 86 12.16 -9.19 -12.87
CA GLY A 86 11.08 -9.40 -13.86
C GLY A 86 10.00 -10.39 -13.41
N GLN A 87 10.21 -11.13 -12.32
CA GLN A 87 9.18 -12.00 -11.74
C GLN A 87 8.40 -11.25 -10.67
N PHE A 88 7.08 -11.37 -10.70
CA PHE A 88 6.22 -10.76 -9.67
C PHE A 88 6.44 -11.44 -8.31
N VAL A 89 6.94 -10.67 -7.35
CA VAL A 89 7.11 -11.05 -5.95
C VAL A 89 6.69 -9.87 -5.07
N TYR A 90 5.52 -10.02 -4.43
CA TYR A 90 4.97 -8.98 -3.55
C TYR A 90 5.96 -8.57 -2.45
N SER A 91 6.40 -7.31 -2.50
CA SER A 91 7.49 -6.81 -1.67
C SER A 91 7.11 -5.55 -0.88
N ASN A 92 7.06 -5.67 0.45
CA ASN A 92 7.00 -4.49 1.31
C ASN A 92 8.37 -3.81 1.41
N LEU A 93 9.46 -4.58 1.31
CA LEU A 93 10.82 -4.05 1.22
C LEU A 93 11.01 -3.18 -0.02
N GLY A 94 10.45 -3.57 -1.16
CA GLY A 94 10.49 -2.76 -2.37
C GLY A 94 9.80 -1.40 -2.20
N TYR A 95 8.65 -1.36 -1.51
CA TYR A 95 7.97 -0.09 -1.21
C TYR A 95 8.64 0.72 -0.09
N ALA A 96 9.32 0.06 0.85
CA ALA A 96 10.17 0.76 1.81
C ALA A 96 11.32 1.49 1.10
N LEU A 97 11.98 0.83 0.13
CA LEU A 97 12.98 1.48 -0.72
C LEU A 97 12.39 2.59 -1.58
N LEU A 98 11.19 2.39 -2.14
CA LEU A 98 10.52 3.41 -2.93
C LEU A 98 10.21 4.67 -2.10
N GLY A 99 9.81 4.48 -0.84
CA GLY A 99 9.70 5.56 0.14
C GLY A 99 11.03 6.28 0.35
N ALA A 100 12.13 5.55 0.56
CA ALA A 100 13.45 6.14 0.72
C ALA A 100 13.94 6.90 -0.53
N VAL A 101 13.59 6.44 -1.74
CA VAL A 101 13.87 7.20 -2.98
C VAL A 101 13.08 8.50 -3.01
N LEU A 102 11.80 8.47 -2.62
CA LEU A 102 10.98 9.67 -2.56
C LEU A 102 11.47 10.65 -1.47
N ASP A 103 11.96 10.15 -0.33
CA ASP A 103 12.62 10.97 0.69
C ASP A 103 13.87 11.66 0.13
N GLU A 104 14.72 10.94 -0.59
CA GLU A 104 15.93 11.52 -1.19
C GLU A 104 15.59 12.65 -2.19
N VAL A 105 14.54 12.47 -2.99
CA VAL A 105 14.18 13.42 -4.06
C VAL A 105 13.35 14.60 -3.55
N HIS A 106 12.42 14.37 -2.61
CA HIS A 106 11.45 15.36 -2.17
C HIS A 106 11.68 15.85 -0.73
N GLY A 107 12.61 15.25 0.00
CA GLY A 107 12.90 15.53 1.42
C GLY A 107 11.96 14.82 2.40
N ASP A 108 10.72 14.55 2.00
CA ASP A 108 9.75 13.75 2.78
C ASP A 108 8.75 13.07 1.84
N TRP A 109 8.76 11.74 1.81
CA TRP A 109 7.95 10.93 0.90
C TRP A 109 6.45 11.13 1.15
N PHE A 110 6.05 11.29 2.41
CA PHE A 110 4.64 11.38 2.75
C PHE A 110 4.05 12.73 2.33
N THR A 111 4.82 13.81 2.47
CA THR A 111 4.50 15.14 1.95
C THR A 111 4.38 15.11 0.42
N ALA A 112 5.30 14.45 -0.27
CA ALA A 112 5.20 14.26 -1.73
C ALA A 112 3.92 13.51 -2.10
N VAL A 113 3.59 12.43 -1.39
CA VAL A 113 2.34 11.67 -1.59
C VAL A 113 1.10 12.54 -1.32
N ARG A 114 1.14 13.36 -0.28
CA ARG A 114 0.05 14.30 0.02
C ARG A 114 -0.17 15.27 -1.13
N GLN A 115 0.89 15.93 -1.59
CA GLN A 115 0.83 16.97 -2.62
C GLN A 115 0.43 16.43 -4.00
N HIS A 116 0.98 15.28 -4.40
CA HIS A 116 0.80 14.77 -5.76
C HIS A 116 -0.40 13.84 -5.93
N VAL A 117 -0.92 13.26 -4.84
CA VAL A 117 -2.02 12.29 -4.92
C VAL A 117 -3.16 12.59 -3.95
N LEU A 118 -2.89 12.71 -2.65
CA LEU A 118 -3.99 12.79 -1.67
C LEU A 118 -4.76 14.12 -1.75
N GLU A 119 -4.07 15.25 -1.85
CA GLU A 119 -4.72 16.57 -1.99
C GLU A 119 -5.49 16.70 -3.32
N PRO A 120 -4.94 16.29 -4.49
CA PRO A 120 -5.72 16.19 -5.73
C PRO A 120 -6.94 15.27 -5.65
N ALA A 121 -6.90 14.23 -4.81
CA ALA A 121 -8.04 13.35 -4.54
C ALA A 121 -9.01 13.93 -3.49
N GLY A 122 -8.76 15.13 -2.96
CA GLY A 122 -9.58 15.77 -1.93
C GLY A 122 -9.43 15.16 -0.52
N ILE A 123 -8.29 14.51 -0.25
CA ILE A 123 -8.02 13.78 0.99
C ILE A 123 -7.04 14.58 1.85
N SER A 124 -7.54 15.13 2.96
CA SER A 124 -6.72 15.96 3.88
C SER A 124 -6.45 15.30 5.22
N SER A 125 -7.26 14.28 5.60
CA SER A 125 -7.19 13.67 6.93
C SER A 125 -6.05 12.66 7.10
N ALA A 126 -5.38 12.26 6.01
CA ALA A 126 -4.39 11.20 6.02
C ALA A 126 -3.17 11.51 6.93
N THR A 127 -2.76 10.51 7.71
CA THR A 127 -1.60 10.58 8.61
C THR A 127 -0.93 9.21 8.75
N LEU A 128 0.34 9.19 9.17
CA LEU A 128 1.05 7.95 9.52
C LEU A 128 0.89 7.59 11.01
N GLU A 129 0.64 8.60 11.84
CA GLU A 129 0.64 8.48 13.31
C GLU A 129 -0.64 9.10 13.89
N PRO A 130 -1.81 8.47 13.70
CA PRO A 130 -3.03 8.99 14.30
C PRO A 130 -2.96 8.88 15.82
N LEU A 131 -3.56 9.84 16.53
CA LEU A 131 -3.68 9.77 17.99
C LEU A 131 -4.45 8.50 18.38
N PRO A 132 -4.08 7.82 19.49
CA PRO A 132 -4.76 6.58 19.90
C PRO A 132 -6.29 6.68 20.01
N ALA A 133 -6.80 7.85 20.40
CA ALA A 133 -8.24 8.11 20.51
C ALA A 133 -8.96 8.16 19.14
N ASP A 134 -8.24 8.50 18.08
CA ASP A 134 -8.80 8.61 16.73
C ASP A 134 -8.73 7.28 15.96
N ARG A 135 -8.02 6.28 16.49
CA ARG A 135 -7.86 4.98 15.84
C ARG A 135 -9.12 4.14 15.99
N VAL A 136 -9.66 3.69 14.85
CA VAL A 136 -10.72 2.68 14.81
C VAL A 136 -10.06 1.31 14.71
N VAL A 137 -10.07 0.58 15.82
CA VAL A 137 -9.32 -0.66 16.01
C VAL A 137 -10.20 -1.79 16.53
N ALA A 138 -9.86 -3.00 16.13
CA ALA A 138 -10.52 -4.21 16.60
C ALA A 138 -10.34 -4.41 18.12
N LYS A 139 -11.39 -4.92 18.78
CA LYS A 139 -11.35 -5.34 20.18
C LYS A 139 -11.67 -6.83 20.28
N LEU A 140 -10.89 -7.55 21.08
CA LEU A 140 -11.13 -8.95 21.42
C LEU A 140 -11.31 -9.06 22.94
N PHE A 141 -12.47 -9.57 23.38
CA PHE A 141 -12.84 -9.64 24.80
C PHE A 141 -12.65 -8.31 25.55
N GLY A 142 -13.06 -7.19 24.93
CA GLY A 142 -12.94 -5.85 25.51
C GLY A 142 -11.54 -5.24 25.47
N ARG A 143 -10.51 -5.99 25.03
CA ARG A 143 -9.13 -5.49 24.89
C ARG A 143 -8.85 -5.09 23.44
N THR A 144 -8.27 -3.92 23.26
CA THR A 144 -7.81 -3.45 21.95
C THR A 144 -6.71 -4.36 21.42
N ILE A 145 -6.89 -4.85 20.19
CA ILE A 145 -5.81 -5.49 19.45
C ILE A 145 -4.89 -4.39 18.94
N GLN A 146 -3.64 -4.38 19.41
CA GLN A 146 -2.68 -3.36 19.02
C GLN A 146 -2.32 -3.48 17.54
N PRO A 147 -2.47 -2.41 16.74
CA PRO A 147 -1.96 -2.34 15.38
C PRO A 147 -0.48 -2.69 15.30
N TRP A 148 -0.01 -3.07 14.11
CA TRP A 148 1.43 -3.15 13.87
C TRP A 148 2.02 -1.75 13.85
N ALA A 149 3.28 -1.62 14.28
CA ALA A 149 4.01 -0.35 14.29
C ALA A 149 4.48 0.07 12.87
N LEU A 150 3.60 -0.06 11.87
CA LEU A 150 3.94 0.10 10.46
C LEU A 150 4.15 1.57 10.09
N GLY A 151 3.26 2.46 10.53
CA GLY A 151 3.33 3.91 10.26
C GLY A 151 4.56 4.60 10.87
N GLU A 152 5.05 4.08 12.01
CA GLU A 152 6.23 4.59 12.72
C GLU A 152 7.54 3.95 12.20
N SER A 153 7.46 3.02 11.24
CA SER A 153 8.62 2.24 10.77
C SER A 153 9.15 2.71 9.43
N SER A 154 10.38 2.28 9.09
CA SER A 154 10.94 2.44 7.74
C SER A 154 10.13 1.76 6.62
N PHE A 155 9.06 1.04 6.94
CA PHE A 155 8.13 0.40 6.00
C PHE A 155 6.80 1.17 5.89
N ALA A 156 6.70 2.39 6.42
CA ALA A 156 5.48 3.19 6.37
C ALA A 156 4.98 3.42 4.93
N ALA A 157 5.86 3.62 3.96
CA ALA A 157 5.50 3.72 2.54
C ALA A 157 4.86 2.43 1.96
N ALA A 158 5.03 1.28 2.63
CA ALA A 158 4.42 0.03 2.21
C ALA A 158 3.01 -0.19 2.78
N GLY A 159 2.58 0.54 3.81
CA GLY A 159 1.26 0.30 4.39
C GLY A 159 0.84 1.15 5.60
N GLY A 160 1.57 2.22 5.90
CA GLY A 160 1.45 2.99 7.13
C GLY A 160 0.38 4.08 7.13
N VAL A 161 -0.33 4.32 6.02
CA VAL A 161 -1.32 5.39 5.96
C VAL A 161 -2.58 5.02 6.73
N TRP A 162 -3.04 5.98 7.53
CA TRP A 162 -4.33 5.99 8.18
C TRP A 162 -5.17 7.15 7.63
N SER A 163 -6.46 6.91 7.41
CA SER A 163 -7.40 7.96 7.00
C SER A 163 -8.84 7.61 7.38
N THR A 164 -9.83 8.35 6.91
CA THR A 164 -11.25 7.98 7.07
C THR A 164 -11.69 6.94 6.03
N PHE A 165 -12.87 6.34 6.22
CA PHE A 165 -13.49 5.50 5.19
C PHE A 165 -13.93 6.34 3.98
N ASP A 166 -14.46 7.54 4.22
CA ASP A 166 -14.84 8.47 3.15
C ASP A 166 -13.63 8.84 2.28
N ASP A 167 -12.45 9.03 2.88
CA ASP A 167 -11.23 9.28 2.11
C ASP A 167 -10.77 8.05 1.33
N LEU A 168 -11.04 6.84 1.82
CA LEU A 168 -10.78 5.61 1.06
C LEU A 168 -11.69 5.56 -0.18
N CYS A 169 -12.96 5.96 -0.04
CA CYS A 169 -13.88 6.10 -1.18
C CYS A 169 -13.44 7.21 -2.14
N ARG A 170 -13.02 8.38 -1.64
CA ARG A 170 -12.48 9.46 -2.49
C ARG A 170 -11.25 9.01 -3.27
N TYR A 171 -10.37 8.22 -2.64
CA TYR A 171 -9.21 7.65 -3.33
C TYR A 171 -9.64 6.67 -4.43
N ALA A 172 -10.64 5.82 -4.16
CA ALA A 172 -11.22 4.93 -5.17
C ALA A 172 -11.76 5.71 -6.37
N ASP A 173 -12.59 6.72 -6.12
CA ASP A 173 -13.21 7.55 -7.16
C ASP A 173 -12.15 8.29 -7.99
N TRP A 174 -11.16 8.89 -7.34
CA TRP A 174 -10.06 9.57 -8.01
C TRP A 174 -9.19 8.61 -8.84
N ALA A 175 -8.85 7.45 -8.30
CA ALA A 175 -7.97 6.49 -8.97
C ALA A 175 -8.65 5.82 -10.18
N LEU A 176 -9.97 5.60 -10.10
CA LEU A 176 -10.78 4.92 -11.10
C LEU A 176 -11.61 5.87 -11.99
N GLU A 177 -11.37 7.19 -11.88
CA GLU A 177 -12.03 8.19 -12.71
C GLU A 177 -11.93 7.84 -14.21
N PRO A 178 -13.04 7.80 -14.96
CA PRO A 178 -13.01 7.48 -16.39
C PRO A 178 -12.08 8.41 -17.17
N GLY A 179 -11.14 7.83 -17.92
CA GLY A 179 -10.15 8.58 -18.69
C GLY A 179 -8.93 9.05 -17.90
N ALA A 180 -8.84 8.74 -16.60
CA ALA A 180 -7.63 8.98 -15.84
C ALA A 180 -6.43 8.21 -16.42
N GLY A 181 -5.24 8.83 -16.32
CA GLY A 181 -4.00 8.23 -16.79
C GLY A 181 -3.66 6.95 -16.03
N PRO A 182 -2.96 5.99 -16.65
CA PRO A 182 -2.62 4.71 -16.03
C PRO A 182 -1.78 4.87 -14.76
N SER A 183 -1.07 6.00 -14.60
CA SER A 183 -0.27 6.36 -13.43
C SER A 183 -1.03 6.28 -12.11
N ARG A 184 -2.35 6.52 -12.09
CA ARG A 184 -3.15 6.49 -10.85
C ARG A 184 -3.33 5.07 -10.28
N THR A 185 -3.15 4.05 -11.11
CA THR A 185 -3.37 2.65 -10.75
C THR A 185 -2.16 1.74 -11.05
N VAL A 186 -0.95 2.30 -11.18
CA VAL A 186 0.28 1.53 -11.51
C VAL A 186 0.63 0.45 -10.48
N SER A 187 0.26 0.67 -9.23
CA SER A 187 0.48 -0.27 -8.12
C SER A 187 -0.68 -1.23 -7.88
N TRP A 188 -1.74 -1.15 -8.70
CA TRP A 188 -2.95 -1.95 -8.54
C TRP A 188 -2.79 -3.26 -9.30
N GLN A 189 -3.42 -4.31 -8.77
CA GLN A 189 -3.48 -5.61 -9.42
C GLN A 189 -4.56 -5.62 -10.49
N ARG A 190 -4.36 -6.41 -11.54
CA ARG A 190 -5.28 -6.55 -12.66
C ARG A 190 -5.39 -8.01 -13.08
N GLU A 191 -6.61 -8.46 -13.31
CA GLU A 191 -6.90 -9.78 -13.89
C GLU A 191 -8.17 -9.68 -14.75
N GLY A 192 -8.02 -9.90 -16.06
CA GLY A 192 -9.11 -9.69 -17.00
C GLY A 192 -9.62 -8.24 -16.96
N ALA A 193 -10.94 -8.09 -16.70
CA ALA A 193 -11.60 -6.80 -16.56
C ALA A 193 -11.62 -6.26 -15.10
N SER A 194 -11.00 -6.99 -14.17
CA SER A 194 -10.95 -6.62 -12.76
C SER A 194 -9.66 -5.86 -12.45
N ILE A 195 -9.78 -4.82 -11.62
CA ILE A 195 -8.66 -4.07 -11.07
C ILE A 195 -8.89 -3.84 -9.57
N TRP A 196 -7.88 -4.08 -8.75
CA TRP A 196 -8.03 -3.92 -7.31
C TRP A 196 -6.72 -3.58 -6.61
N ILE A 197 -6.86 -2.99 -5.43
CA ILE A 197 -5.79 -2.84 -4.45
C ILE A 197 -6.34 -3.17 -3.07
N ASN A 198 -5.58 -3.92 -2.29
CA ASN A 198 -5.98 -4.35 -0.95
C ASN A 198 -4.83 -4.22 0.04
N GLY A 199 -5.17 -4.32 1.32
CA GLY A 199 -4.23 -4.20 2.42
C GLY A 199 -4.73 -4.96 3.64
N GLU A 200 -3.95 -5.94 4.08
CA GLU A 200 -4.20 -6.69 5.30
C GLU A 200 -3.17 -6.29 6.36
N VAL A 201 -3.68 -5.93 7.53
CA VAL A 201 -2.92 -5.64 8.75
C VAL A 201 -3.35 -6.59 9.86
N ARG A 202 -2.85 -6.40 11.08
CA ARG A 202 -2.98 -7.39 12.16
C ARG A 202 -4.41 -7.87 12.43
N ALA A 203 -5.38 -6.96 12.44
CA ALA A 203 -6.77 -7.25 12.78
C ALA A 203 -7.77 -6.45 11.93
N ALA A 204 -7.33 -6.00 10.76
CA ALA A 204 -8.13 -5.25 9.83
C ALA A 204 -7.67 -5.52 8.40
N GLY A 205 -8.60 -5.41 7.46
CA GLY A 205 -8.35 -5.53 6.03
C GLY A 205 -9.13 -4.47 5.27
N ALA A 206 -8.58 -3.99 4.16
CA ALA A 206 -9.24 -3.05 3.28
C ALA A 206 -9.04 -3.46 1.82
N VAL A 207 -10.03 -3.17 0.98
CA VAL A 207 -9.94 -3.36 -0.48
C VAL A 207 -10.70 -2.27 -1.20
N ILE A 208 -10.15 -1.85 -2.33
CA ILE A 208 -10.87 -1.17 -3.41
C ILE A 208 -10.78 -2.10 -4.61
N ALA A 209 -11.94 -2.51 -5.13
CA ALA A 209 -12.01 -3.37 -6.30
C ALA A 209 -13.01 -2.79 -7.30
N ASN A 210 -12.66 -2.82 -8.58
CA ASN A 210 -13.58 -2.55 -9.67
C ASN A 210 -13.59 -3.74 -10.63
N ALA A 211 -14.77 -4.20 -10.98
CA ALA A 211 -14.95 -5.16 -12.06
C ALA A 211 -16.23 -4.81 -12.82
N VAL A 212 -16.17 -4.90 -14.16
CA VAL A 212 -17.31 -4.64 -15.06
C VAL A 212 -18.08 -3.35 -14.72
N GLY A 213 -17.34 -2.28 -14.38
CA GLY A 213 -17.91 -0.96 -14.10
C GLY A 213 -18.47 -0.77 -12.70
N VAL A 214 -18.48 -1.81 -11.85
CA VAL A 214 -18.90 -1.73 -10.46
C VAL A 214 -17.69 -1.61 -9.55
N THR A 215 -17.63 -0.54 -8.76
CA THR A 215 -16.60 -0.34 -7.73
C THR A 215 -17.15 -0.70 -6.35
N ALA A 216 -16.41 -1.52 -5.60
CA ALA A 216 -16.65 -1.78 -4.19
C ALA A 216 -15.43 -1.36 -3.35
N THR A 217 -15.69 -0.56 -2.32
CA THR A 217 -14.71 -0.16 -1.30
C THR A 217 -15.14 -0.75 0.03
N VAL A 218 -14.27 -1.55 0.66
CA VAL A 218 -14.59 -2.27 1.89
C VAL A 218 -13.46 -2.12 2.90
N HIS A 219 -13.84 -1.91 4.16
CA HIS A 219 -12.95 -2.03 5.32
C HIS A 219 -13.58 -2.99 6.33
N ALA A 220 -12.80 -3.97 6.80
CA ALA A 220 -13.26 -4.98 7.75
C ALA A 220 -12.36 -5.00 8.98
N LEU A 221 -12.97 -5.06 10.16
CA LEU A 221 -12.29 -5.17 11.46
C LEU A 221 -12.59 -6.53 12.09
N ALA A 222 -11.59 -7.12 12.77
CA ALA A 222 -11.74 -8.35 13.56
C ALA A 222 -12.32 -9.54 12.78
N LYS A 223 -12.03 -9.64 11.48
CA LYS A 223 -12.44 -10.76 10.63
C LYS A 223 -11.25 -11.66 10.29
N ALA A 224 -11.56 -12.82 9.72
CA ALA A 224 -10.55 -13.68 9.12
C ALA A 224 -9.80 -12.90 8.02
N PRO A 225 -8.52 -13.24 7.75
CA PRO A 225 -7.78 -12.67 6.62
C PRO A 225 -8.60 -12.75 5.32
N HIS A 226 -8.51 -11.73 4.47
CA HIS A 226 -9.22 -11.63 3.18
C HIS A 226 -10.74 -11.48 3.27
N ALA A 227 -11.28 -11.16 4.45
CA ALA A 227 -12.71 -10.91 4.59
C ALA A 227 -13.16 -9.65 3.83
N ALA A 228 -12.31 -8.61 3.75
CA ALA A 228 -12.64 -7.42 2.98
C ALA A 228 -12.79 -7.76 1.48
N ASP A 229 -11.85 -8.54 0.93
CA ASP A 229 -11.89 -9.04 -0.44
C ASP A 229 -13.16 -9.87 -0.71
N ALA A 230 -13.47 -10.83 0.17
CA ALA A 230 -14.65 -11.67 0.01
C ALA A 230 -15.96 -10.86 0.03
N ILE A 231 -16.04 -9.84 0.88
CA ILE A 231 -17.20 -8.93 0.93
C ILE A 231 -17.28 -8.09 -0.36
N ALA A 232 -16.17 -7.53 -0.84
CA ALA A 232 -16.14 -6.73 -2.05
C ALA A 232 -16.57 -7.55 -3.28
N THR A 233 -16.07 -8.78 -3.43
CA THR A 233 -16.48 -9.70 -4.49
C THR A 233 -17.99 -9.97 -4.44
N ALA A 234 -18.52 -10.29 -3.25
CA ALA A 234 -19.95 -10.56 -3.10
C ALA A 234 -20.84 -9.34 -3.42
N LEU A 235 -20.39 -8.13 -3.07
CA LEU A 235 -21.09 -6.88 -3.41
C LEU A 235 -21.11 -6.63 -4.92
N ILE A 236 -19.95 -6.76 -5.57
CA ILE A 236 -19.82 -6.58 -7.03
C ILE A 236 -20.69 -7.59 -7.77
N GLU A 237 -20.61 -8.88 -7.41
CA GLU A 237 -21.42 -9.91 -8.06
C GLU A 237 -22.93 -9.66 -7.90
N ARG A 238 -23.35 -9.15 -6.75
CA ARG A 238 -24.76 -8.82 -6.50
C ARG A 238 -25.21 -7.69 -7.43
N GLU A 239 -24.45 -6.60 -7.49
CA GLU A 239 -24.76 -5.43 -8.34
C GLU A 239 -24.79 -5.80 -9.83
N VAL A 240 -23.83 -6.61 -10.29
CA VAL A 240 -23.80 -7.10 -11.68
C VAL A 240 -25.02 -7.95 -11.99
N ARG A 241 -25.45 -8.82 -11.06
CA ARG A 241 -26.68 -9.61 -11.26
C ARG A 241 -27.94 -8.74 -11.29
N GLU A 242 -28.00 -7.68 -10.50
CA GLU A 242 -29.16 -6.77 -10.46
C GLU A 242 -29.26 -5.94 -11.75
N THR A 243 -28.13 -5.42 -12.25
CA THR A 243 -28.06 -4.66 -13.50
C THR A 243 -28.28 -5.49 -14.77
N CYS A 244 -27.89 -6.77 -14.80
CA CYS A 244 -28.17 -7.66 -15.94
C CYS A 244 -29.62 -8.17 -16.02
N ASN A 245 -30.37 -8.12 -14.92
CA ASN A 245 -31.74 -8.64 -14.84
C ASN A 245 -32.84 -7.55 -14.89
N GLY A 246 -32.45 -6.27 -14.99
CA GLY A 246 -33.37 -5.12 -15.12
C GLY A 246 -33.38 -4.56 -16.53
#